data_AF-A0A3M7FG54-F1
#
_entry.id   AF-A0A3M7FG54-F1
#
_cell.length_a   1.000
_cell.length_b   1.000
_cell.length_c   1.000
_cell.angle_alpha   90.00
_cell.angle_beta   90.00
_cell.angle_gamma   90.00
#
_symmetry.space_group_name_H-M   'P 1'
#
loop_
_entity.id
_entity.type
_entity.pdbx_description
1 polymer ?
#
loop_
_entity_poly.entity_id
_entity_poly.type
_entity_poly.pdbx_seq_one_letter_code
_entity_poly.pdbx_strand_id
1 'polypeptide(L)'
;MATEKQYGVTPAFSLEPPSPKDLKLNDALLAEFKAQNNFAPQSDTEKREAILKKLEGLLQRMVQEVGRKKGLPQSILEVAGGKVFTYGSYRLGVYGPNSDVDTLMVGPKHVTREDFFEHMPPLIRGAWTEDQIGGLVPVPGIGTPIIKLELEGVDIDLIYSSLQLSSIPKDIELKDDNLLRGLDDTDRRCVNGTRVTNRILELVPQTKTFRLALRAIKLWSSQRAIYGNIVGFPGGVAWAILVARVCQLYPKAAAPLLISKFFFIMKRWNWPKPVFLQHKEETSLQLREWDPIQYRGDGFHLMPILTPAYPSMNTAHTVGPSTKMIIMRELERGENIVNDIYANKRPWKDLFQRHTFFTNAYKHYICVVVAAKNKDAHDNWSGLVNSKLKFLVKGIEDSGGSSVELVQPFNKGFSRVHECQTNEQVEKVLDGSLECQVKETKTTEQGNDTAIANGVAQTDTEGLEVPKVDGETKSENSETTKLWTTTFYLGIGLKKGATDLDISVPVRNLQGDCTAWADYNPDLHSIKIKHIRNFNLPDDVFKEGEVKPQRPKKKTNAAKAAEATSNKRSFSDTGLDPNADPAKRRQSGNVPTPVANGSVG
;
A
#
# COMPACT_ATOMS: atom_id res chain seq x y z
N MET A 1 -28.44 -28.89 -26.54
CA MET A 1 -28.43 -27.98 -25.38
C MET A 1 -27.11 -27.22 -25.40
N ALA A 2 -27.12 -25.89 -25.36
CA ALA A 2 -25.87 -25.14 -25.27
C ALA A 2 -25.21 -25.46 -23.92
N THR A 3 -24.01 -26.01 -23.94
CA THR A 3 -23.20 -26.23 -22.73
C THR A 3 -22.96 -24.89 -22.06
N GLU A 4 -23.42 -24.72 -20.82
CA GLU A 4 -23.19 -23.48 -20.06
C GLU A 4 -21.68 -23.20 -19.98
N LYS A 5 -21.29 -21.96 -20.32
CA LYS A 5 -19.89 -21.52 -20.30
C LYS A 5 -19.34 -21.67 -18.88
N GLN A 6 -18.34 -22.53 -18.70
CA GLN A 6 -17.59 -22.64 -17.45
C GLN A 6 -16.74 -21.38 -17.25
N TYR A 7 -16.75 -20.86 -16.01
CA TYR A 7 -15.87 -19.77 -15.59
C TYR A 7 -14.87 -20.29 -14.56
N GLY A 8 -13.59 -19.97 -14.78
CA GLY A 8 -12.51 -20.35 -13.89
C GLY A 8 -12.09 -21.81 -13.96
N VAL A 9 -11.24 -22.19 -13.00
CA VAL A 9 -10.48 -23.45 -13.00
C VAL A 9 -11.19 -24.63 -12.31
N THR A 10 -12.41 -24.41 -11.82
CA THR A 10 -13.25 -25.45 -11.23
C THR A 10 -14.71 -25.21 -11.64
N PRO A 11 -15.58 -26.24 -11.56
CA PRO A 11 -17.02 -26.04 -11.69
C PRO A 11 -17.56 -25.02 -10.68
N ALA A 12 -18.68 -24.37 -11.03
CA ALA A 12 -19.41 -23.50 -10.14
C ALA A 12 -19.98 -24.28 -8.95
N PHE A 13 -20.06 -23.65 -7.77
CA PHE A 13 -20.68 -24.24 -6.59
C PHE A 13 -22.20 -24.14 -6.62
N SER A 14 -22.74 -23.08 -7.22
CA SER A 14 -24.17 -22.93 -7.45
C SER A 14 -24.42 -22.09 -8.70
N LEU A 15 -25.46 -22.49 -9.44
CA LEU A 15 -25.97 -21.81 -10.63
C LEU A 15 -27.35 -21.19 -10.36
N GLU A 16 -27.73 -21.03 -9.09
CA GLU A 16 -29.02 -20.47 -8.73
C GLU A 16 -29.07 -18.96 -8.99
N PRO A 17 -30.18 -18.45 -9.54
CA PRO A 17 -30.40 -17.01 -9.65
C PRO A 17 -30.63 -16.39 -8.25
N PRO A 18 -30.56 -15.05 -8.14
CA PRO A 18 -30.74 -14.37 -6.86
C PRO A 18 -32.15 -14.59 -6.30
N SER A 19 -32.25 -14.83 -5.00
CA SER A 19 -33.53 -14.88 -4.30
C SER A 19 -34.13 -13.47 -4.13
N PRO A 20 -35.45 -13.35 -3.85
CA PRO A 20 -36.06 -12.05 -3.53
C PRO A 20 -35.38 -11.32 -2.37
N LYS A 21 -34.85 -12.08 -1.41
CA LYS A 21 -34.10 -11.54 -0.28
C LYS A 21 -32.76 -10.94 -0.73
N ASP A 22 -32.06 -11.61 -1.64
CA ASP A 22 -30.81 -11.09 -2.20
C ASP A 22 -31.03 -9.78 -2.94
N LEU A 23 -32.12 -9.67 -3.71
CA LEU A 23 -32.49 -8.45 -4.41
C LEU A 23 -32.77 -7.29 -3.44
N LYS A 24 -33.55 -7.53 -2.38
CA LYS A 24 -33.82 -6.52 -1.33
C LYS A 24 -32.53 -6.07 -0.62
N LEU A 25 -31.64 -7.02 -0.29
CA LEU A 25 -30.35 -6.69 0.32
C LEU A 25 -29.42 -5.93 -0.64
N ASN A 26 -29.55 -6.17 -1.95
CA ASN A 26 -28.79 -5.48 -2.97
C ASN A 26 -29.20 -4.00 -3.05
N ASP A 27 -30.50 -3.71 -2.97
CA ASP A 27 -30.99 -2.33 -2.93
C ASP A 27 -30.53 -1.59 -1.66
N ALA A 28 -30.56 -2.28 -0.50
CA ALA A 28 -30.02 -1.72 0.74
C ALA A 28 -28.50 -1.46 0.66
N LEU A 29 -27.75 -2.34 -0.01
CA LEU A 29 -26.31 -2.16 -0.24
C LEU A 29 -26.04 -0.93 -1.13
N LEU A 30 -26.82 -0.75 -2.19
CA LEU A 30 -26.71 0.40 -3.08
C LEU A 30 -27.05 1.71 -2.36
N ALA A 31 -28.07 1.71 -1.50
CA ALA A 31 -28.42 2.86 -0.67
C ALA A 31 -27.27 3.23 0.29
N GLU A 32 -26.64 2.24 0.91
CA GLU A 32 -25.49 2.45 1.79
C GLU A 32 -24.29 3.04 1.04
N PHE A 33 -23.99 2.54 -0.17
CA PHE A 33 -22.91 3.11 -0.99
C PHE A 33 -23.16 4.58 -1.35
N LYS A 34 -24.41 4.96 -1.65
CA LYS A 34 -24.77 6.35 -1.90
C LYS A 34 -24.60 7.19 -0.63
N ALA A 35 -25.04 6.69 0.52
CA ALA A 35 -24.91 7.39 1.80
C ALA A 35 -23.45 7.66 2.19
N GLN A 36 -22.52 6.76 1.83
CA GLN A 36 -21.09 6.94 2.06
C GLN A 36 -20.34 7.64 0.91
N ASN A 37 -21.05 8.29 -0.02
CA ASN A 37 -20.48 8.97 -1.20
C ASN A 37 -19.50 8.10 -2.00
N ASN A 38 -19.83 6.81 -2.15
CA ASN A 38 -18.92 5.84 -2.75
C ASN A 38 -19.03 5.79 -4.28
N PHE A 39 -19.99 6.46 -4.91
CA PHE A 39 -20.10 6.54 -6.36
C PHE A 39 -19.64 7.92 -6.85
N ALA A 40 -18.74 7.95 -7.83
CA ALA A 40 -18.42 9.19 -8.53
C ALA A 40 -19.67 9.69 -9.29
N PRO A 41 -19.96 11.00 -9.27
CA PRO A 41 -21.00 11.56 -10.11
C PRO A 41 -20.65 11.42 -11.60
N GLN A 42 -21.67 11.50 -12.46
CA GLN A 42 -21.52 11.36 -13.90
C GLN A 42 -20.58 12.46 -14.47
N SER A 43 -20.67 13.69 -13.96
CA SER A 43 -19.81 14.81 -14.33
C SER A 43 -18.32 14.53 -14.11
N ASP A 44 -17.96 13.83 -13.02
CA ASP A 44 -16.56 13.48 -12.74
C ASP A 44 -16.04 12.44 -13.74
N THR A 45 -16.92 11.56 -14.21
CA THR A 45 -16.58 10.55 -15.21
C THR A 45 -16.32 11.20 -16.56
N GLU A 46 -17.20 12.11 -16.99
CA GLU A 46 -17.06 12.88 -18.23
C GLU A 46 -15.81 13.76 -18.22
N LYS A 47 -15.50 14.39 -17.08
CA LYS A 47 -14.25 15.16 -16.89
C LYS A 47 -13.02 14.27 -17.07
N ARG A 48 -12.97 13.11 -16.39
CA ARG A 48 -11.85 12.15 -16.51
C ARG A 48 -11.67 11.67 -17.95
N GLU A 49 -12.76 11.36 -18.65
CA GLU A 49 -12.71 10.95 -20.07
C GLU A 49 -12.19 12.07 -20.98
N ALA A 50 -12.60 13.33 -20.75
CA ALA A 50 -12.11 14.48 -21.49
C ALA A 50 -10.60 14.71 -21.29
N ILE A 51 -10.12 14.61 -20.05
CA ILE A 51 -8.70 14.73 -19.72
C ILE A 51 -7.89 13.61 -20.41
N LEU A 52 -8.33 12.35 -20.32
CA LEU A 52 -7.66 11.21 -20.96
C LEU A 52 -7.58 11.36 -22.48
N LYS A 53 -8.65 11.85 -23.12
CA LYS A 53 -8.67 12.12 -24.57
C LYS A 53 -7.66 13.21 -24.95
N LYS A 54 -7.55 14.27 -24.15
CA LYS A 54 -6.58 15.35 -24.36
C LYS A 54 -5.15 14.85 -24.17
N LEU A 55 -4.89 14.04 -23.14
CA LEU A 55 -3.60 13.38 -22.90
C LEU A 55 -3.21 12.44 -24.05
N GLU A 56 -4.15 11.71 -24.64
CA GLU A 56 -3.86 10.88 -25.83
C GLU A 56 -3.45 11.73 -27.04
N GLY A 57 -4.09 12.88 -27.25
CA GLY A 57 -3.68 13.84 -28.27
C GLY A 57 -2.26 14.36 -28.06
N LEU A 58 -1.86 14.62 -26.80
CA LEU A 58 -0.49 15.02 -26.47
C LEU A 58 0.53 13.90 -26.68
N LEU A 59 0.16 12.66 -26.35
CA LEU A 59 1.00 11.49 -26.64
C LEU A 59 1.26 11.37 -28.15
N GLN A 60 0.22 11.46 -28.98
CA GLN A 60 0.37 11.39 -30.44
C GLN A 60 1.23 12.53 -30.98
N ARG A 61 1.09 13.74 -30.43
CA ARG A 61 1.96 14.87 -30.75
C ARG A 61 3.41 14.62 -30.36
N MET A 62 3.65 14.12 -29.14
CA MET A 62 4.99 13.76 -28.66
C MET A 62 5.65 12.74 -29.58
N VAL A 63 4.92 11.69 -30.00
CA VAL A 63 5.41 10.67 -30.93
C VAL A 63 5.86 11.30 -32.25
N GLN A 64 5.09 12.23 -32.80
CA GLN A 64 5.48 12.94 -34.03
C GLN A 64 6.70 13.86 -33.83
N GLU A 65 6.76 14.60 -32.72
CA GLU A 65 7.88 15.51 -32.42
C GLU A 65 9.19 14.74 -32.23
N VAL A 66 9.17 13.64 -31.47
CA VAL A 66 10.32 12.75 -31.26
C VAL A 66 10.74 12.08 -32.56
N GLY A 67 9.79 11.51 -33.31
CA GLY A 67 10.07 10.87 -34.58
C GLY A 67 10.73 11.82 -35.59
N ARG A 68 10.28 13.09 -35.64
CA ARG A 68 10.89 14.13 -36.48
C ARG A 68 12.32 14.45 -36.04
N LYS A 69 12.57 14.60 -34.74
CA LYS A 69 13.92 14.83 -34.19
C LYS A 69 14.87 13.67 -34.53
N LYS A 70 14.35 12.45 -34.58
CA LYS A 70 15.10 11.23 -34.96
C LYS A 70 15.19 11.01 -36.48
N GLY A 71 14.76 11.97 -37.29
CA GLY A 71 14.90 11.93 -38.75
C GLY A 71 13.97 10.95 -39.47
N LEU A 72 12.85 10.54 -38.85
CA LEU A 72 11.89 9.66 -39.50
C LEU A 72 11.12 10.38 -40.63
N PRO A 73 10.87 9.72 -41.77
CA PRO A 73 10.08 10.27 -42.87
C PRO A 73 8.65 10.63 -42.44
N GLN A 74 8.10 11.68 -43.05
CA GLN A 74 6.76 12.19 -42.76
C GLN A 74 5.66 11.11 -42.89
N SER A 75 5.78 10.21 -43.87
CA SER A 75 4.85 9.09 -44.07
C SER A 75 4.81 8.11 -42.89
N ILE A 76 5.91 7.94 -42.15
CA ILE A 76 5.96 7.11 -40.94
C ILE A 76 5.33 7.88 -39.76
N LEU A 77 5.60 9.18 -39.64
CA LEU A 77 5.06 10.02 -38.56
C LEU A 77 3.53 10.09 -38.58
N GLU A 78 2.93 10.12 -39.76
CA GLU A 78 1.47 10.19 -39.94
C GLU A 78 0.75 8.94 -39.41
N VAL A 79 1.41 7.79 -39.43
CA VAL A 79 0.85 6.50 -39.00
C VAL A 79 1.43 5.98 -37.68
N ALA A 80 2.42 6.68 -37.10
CA ALA A 80 3.13 6.24 -35.89
C ALA A 80 2.20 6.02 -34.69
N GLY A 81 1.15 6.85 -34.57
CA GLY A 81 0.09 6.68 -33.59
C GLY A 81 0.51 6.99 -32.15
N GLY A 82 -0.05 6.25 -31.21
CA GLY A 82 0.08 6.43 -29.76
C GLY A 82 -1.28 6.26 -29.11
N LYS A 83 -1.32 5.53 -27.99
CA LYS A 83 -2.60 5.17 -27.34
C LYS A 83 -2.50 5.25 -25.83
N VAL A 84 -3.58 5.75 -25.21
CA VAL A 84 -3.74 5.78 -23.76
C VAL A 84 -4.64 4.63 -23.31
N PHE A 85 -4.18 3.90 -22.31
CA PHE A 85 -4.92 2.88 -21.60
C PHE A 85 -5.13 3.31 -20.16
N THR A 86 -6.22 2.85 -19.57
CA THR A 86 -6.43 2.92 -18.13
C THR A 86 -6.36 1.55 -17.51
N TYR A 87 -5.93 1.48 -16.27
CA TYR A 87 -5.94 0.25 -15.48
C TYR A 87 -6.48 0.53 -14.07
N GLY A 88 -6.31 -0.45 -13.17
CA GLY A 88 -6.63 -0.25 -11.76
C GLY A 88 -8.11 0.01 -11.50
N SER A 89 -8.39 0.83 -10.48
CA SER A 89 -9.76 0.99 -9.96
C SER A 89 -10.70 1.69 -10.94
N TYR A 90 -10.18 2.65 -11.71
CA TYR A 90 -10.92 3.38 -12.73
C TYR A 90 -11.37 2.45 -13.86
N ARG A 91 -10.42 1.69 -14.46
CA ARG A 91 -10.74 0.73 -15.52
C ARG A 91 -11.65 -0.41 -15.06
N LEU A 92 -11.49 -0.88 -13.82
CA LEU A 92 -12.41 -1.87 -13.23
C LEU A 92 -13.81 -1.31 -13.01
N GLY A 93 -14.02 0.01 -13.00
CA GLY A 93 -15.31 0.66 -12.74
C GLY A 93 -15.70 0.65 -11.26
N VAL A 94 -14.71 0.59 -10.36
CA VAL A 94 -14.89 0.56 -8.89
C VAL A 94 -14.21 1.74 -8.19
N TYR A 95 -13.91 2.80 -8.93
CA TYR A 95 -13.41 4.08 -8.43
C TYR A 95 -14.51 4.87 -7.70
N GLY A 96 -14.11 5.72 -6.76
CA GLY A 96 -14.95 6.71 -6.08
C GLY A 96 -14.57 8.14 -6.51
N PRO A 97 -15.24 9.18 -5.96
CA PRO A 97 -14.99 10.58 -6.32
C PRO A 97 -13.51 10.99 -6.21
N ASN A 98 -12.85 10.56 -5.12
CA ASN A 98 -11.46 10.93 -4.80
C ASN A 98 -10.44 9.87 -5.25
N SER A 99 -10.79 9.00 -6.19
CA SER A 99 -9.83 8.01 -6.72
C SER A 99 -8.96 8.66 -7.79
N ASP A 100 -7.72 8.21 -7.89
CA ASP A 100 -6.79 8.50 -8.97
C ASP A 100 -7.22 7.82 -10.30
N VAL A 101 -6.63 8.28 -11.41
CA VAL A 101 -6.69 7.59 -12.71
C VAL A 101 -5.32 7.01 -13.07
N ASP A 102 -5.16 5.74 -12.75
CA ASP A 102 -4.09 4.88 -13.23
C ASP A 102 -4.07 4.82 -14.78
N THR A 103 -3.04 5.40 -15.40
CA THR A 103 -2.98 5.62 -16.85
C THR A 103 -1.66 5.17 -17.46
N LEU A 104 -1.75 4.31 -18.47
CA LEU A 104 -0.62 3.82 -19.27
C LEU A 104 -0.62 4.49 -20.64
N MET A 105 0.46 5.19 -20.97
CA MET A 105 0.74 5.70 -22.30
C MET A 105 1.60 4.71 -23.08
N VAL A 106 1.18 4.34 -24.29
CA VAL A 106 1.89 3.41 -25.16
C VAL A 106 2.33 4.12 -26.44
N GLY A 107 3.66 4.14 -26.66
CA GLY A 107 4.27 4.67 -27.87
C GLY A 107 5.00 3.58 -28.69
N PRO A 108 5.35 3.90 -29.95
CA PRO A 108 6.13 3.02 -30.82
C PRO A 108 7.61 2.97 -30.42
N LYS A 109 8.33 1.98 -30.93
CA LYS A 109 9.72 1.65 -30.56
C LYS A 109 10.75 2.78 -30.67
N HIS A 110 10.45 3.81 -31.47
CA HIS A 110 11.35 4.96 -31.65
C HIS A 110 11.18 6.04 -30.57
N VAL A 111 10.17 5.92 -29.71
CA VAL A 111 9.94 6.83 -28.59
C VAL A 111 10.27 6.10 -27.30
N THR A 112 11.36 6.51 -26.65
CA THR A 112 11.86 5.87 -25.44
C THR A 112 11.22 6.47 -24.19
N ARG A 113 11.54 5.88 -23.04
CA ARG A 113 11.06 6.37 -21.74
C ARG A 113 11.69 7.73 -21.39
N GLU A 114 12.95 7.93 -21.76
CA GLU A 114 13.66 9.19 -21.61
C GLU A 114 12.95 10.30 -22.41
N ASP A 115 12.57 10.02 -23.66
CA ASP A 115 11.77 10.96 -24.47
C ASP A 115 10.45 11.32 -23.78
N PHE A 116 9.78 10.34 -23.15
CA PHE A 116 8.54 10.58 -22.40
C PHE A 116 8.76 11.54 -21.21
N PHE A 117 9.79 11.31 -20.39
CA PHE A 117 10.10 12.18 -19.26
C PHE A 117 10.62 13.55 -19.67
N GLU A 118 11.30 13.66 -20.81
CA GLU A 118 11.78 14.93 -21.35
C GLU A 118 10.64 15.77 -21.95
N HIS A 119 9.75 15.15 -22.74
CA HIS A 119 8.80 15.89 -23.59
C HIS A 119 7.37 15.96 -23.07
N MET A 120 6.90 14.97 -22.30
CA MET A 120 5.53 14.99 -21.81
C MET A 120 5.26 16.13 -20.80
N PRO A 121 6.13 16.41 -19.81
CA PRO A 121 5.87 17.50 -18.86
C PRO A 121 5.72 18.88 -19.53
N PRO A 122 6.61 19.31 -20.45
CA PRO A 122 6.42 20.56 -21.18
C PRO A 122 5.14 20.57 -22.04
N LEU A 123 4.78 19.46 -22.69
CA LEU A 123 3.56 19.35 -23.49
C LEU A 123 2.29 19.54 -22.64
N ILE A 124 2.27 18.97 -21.42
CA ILE A 124 1.17 19.15 -20.47
C ILE A 124 1.10 20.61 -20.01
N ARG A 125 2.23 21.22 -19.62
CA ARG A 125 2.27 22.63 -19.23
C ARG A 125 1.85 23.59 -20.35
N GLY A 126 2.06 23.22 -21.61
CA GLY A 126 1.59 24.00 -22.76
C GLY A 126 0.12 23.80 -23.10
N ALA A 127 -0.51 22.72 -22.62
CA ALA A 127 -1.88 22.35 -22.97
C ALA A 127 -2.92 22.74 -21.92
N TRP A 128 -2.50 22.93 -20.66
CA TRP A 128 -3.33 23.40 -19.55
C TRP A 128 -2.77 24.70 -18.98
N THR A 129 -3.65 25.54 -18.44
CA THR A 129 -3.23 26.75 -17.71
C THR A 129 -2.70 26.37 -16.32
N GLU A 130 -1.89 27.24 -15.71
CA GLU A 130 -1.26 26.94 -14.40
C GLU A 130 -2.28 26.63 -13.30
N ASP A 131 -3.44 27.28 -13.31
CA ASP A 131 -4.54 27.05 -12.36
C ASP A 131 -5.25 25.69 -12.56
N GLN A 132 -5.11 25.09 -13.74
CA GLN A 132 -5.65 23.76 -14.03
C GLN A 132 -4.68 22.63 -13.65
N ILE A 133 -3.43 22.94 -13.35
CA ILE A 133 -2.41 21.97 -12.95
C ILE A 133 -2.18 22.10 -11.44
N GLY A 134 -2.80 21.23 -10.65
CA GLY A 134 -2.61 21.20 -9.18
C GLY A 134 -1.23 20.67 -8.76
N GLY A 135 -0.58 19.91 -9.64
CA GLY A 135 0.78 19.42 -9.48
C GLY A 135 1.25 18.64 -10.70
N LEU A 136 2.56 18.62 -10.95
CA LEU A 136 3.19 17.80 -11.98
C LEU A 136 4.59 17.40 -11.50
N VAL A 137 4.73 16.16 -11.05
CA VAL A 137 5.95 15.62 -10.43
C VAL A 137 6.39 14.37 -11.20
N PRO A 138 7.43 14.49 -12.05
CA PRO A 138 8.08 13.35 -12.68
C PRO A 138 8.93 12.57 -11.66
N VAL A 139 8.81 11.25 -11.63
CA VAL A 139 9.55 10.34 -10.75
C VAL A 139 10.16 9.21 -11.59
N PRO A 140 11.31 9.44 -12.25
CA PRO A 140 11.92 8.46 -13.13
C PRO A 140 12.68 7.33 -12.40
N GLY A 141 13.14 7.58 -11.16
CA GLY A 141 14.07 6.71 -10.42
C GLY A 141 13.44 5.55 -9.63
N ILE A 142 12.21 5.14 -9.94
CA ILE A 142 11.52 4.05 -9.24
C ILE A 142 11.24 2.86 -10.18
N GLY A 143 11.01 1.66 -9.63
CA GLY A 143 10.88 0.44 -10.44
C GLY A 143 9.67 0.38 -11.39
N THR A 144 8.74 1.34 -11.28
CA THR A 144 7.75 1.70 -12.31
C THR A 144 7.76 3.22 -12.45
N PRO A 145 8.60 3.79 -13.34
CA PRO A 145 8.72 5.24 -13.53
C PRO A 145 7.37 5.89 -13.84
N ILE A 146 7.08 7.01 -13.19
CA ILE A 146 5.76 7.63 -13.20
C ILE A 146 5.84 9.16 -13.27
N ILE A 147 4.87 9.80 -13.91
CA ILE A 147 4.59 11.23 -13.74
C ILE A 147 3.29 11.33 -12.95
N LYS A 148 3.35 11.88 -11.74
CA LYS A 148 2.19 12.18 -10.92
C LYS A 148 1.70 13.57 -11.24
N LEU A 149 0.42 13.73 -11.52
CA LEU A 149 -0.15 15.05 -11.79
C LEU A 149 -1.59 15.17 -11.33
N GLU A 150 -1.98 16.40 -11.04
CA GLU A 150 -3.37 16.78 -10.78
C GLU A 150 -3.83 17.70 -11.90
N LEU A 151 -4.83 17.28 -12.68
CA LEU A 151 -5.42 18.07 -13.78
C LEU A 151 -6.89 18.35 -13.48
N GLU A 152 -7.26 19.62 -13.41
CA GLU A 152 -8.64 20.08 -13.19
C GLU A 152 -9.29 19.45 -11.93
N GLY A 153 -8.47 19.23 -10.89
CA GLY A 153 -8.84 18.57 -9.63
C GLY A 153 -8.88 17.03 -9.68
N VAL A 154 -8.33 16.41 -10.73
CA VAL A 154 -8.26 14.95 -10.90
C VAL A 154 -6.81 14.50 -10.78
N ASP A 155 -6.54 13.63 -9.81
CA ASP A 155 -5.26 12.94 -9.69
C ASP A 155 -5.10 11.89 -10.79
N ILE A 156 -3.97 11.95 -11.51
CA ILE A 156 -3.62 11.07 -12.62
C ILE A 156 -2.20 10.58 -12.42
N ASP A 157 -2.03 9.27 -12.57
CA ASP A 157 -0.76 8.59 -12.49
C ASP A 157 -0.39 8.12 -13.91
N LEU A 158 0.58 8.79 -14.54
CA LEU A 158 1.02 8.48 -15.91
C LEU A 158 2.27 7.61 -15.90
N ILE A 159 2.14 6.39 -16.38
CA ILE A 159 3.26 5.50 -16.71
C ILE A 159 3.37 5.37 -18.22
N TYR A 160 4.57 5.04 -18.71
CA TYR A 160 4.85 4.91 -20.14
C TYR A 160 5.49 3.57 -20.46
N SER A 161 5.17 3.04 -21.64
CA SER A 161 5.86 1.88 -22.24
C SER A 161 6.04 2.07 -23.74
N SER A 162 7.24 1.74 -24.21
CA SER A 162 7.56 1.69 -25.64
C SER A 162 7.38 0.26 -26.17
N LEU A 163 6.35 0.02 -26.98
CA LEU A 163 6.18 -1.29 -27.62
C LEU A 163 7.17 -1.45 -28.77
N GLN A 164 7.62 -2.68 -28.99
CA GLN A 164 8.53 -3.05 -30.10
C GLN A 164 7.82 -3.09 -31.47
N LEU A 165 6.97 -2.08 -31.72
CA LEU A 165 6.20 -1.87 -32.94
C LEU A 165 6.64 -0.55 -33.59
N SER A 166 6.67 -0.51 -34.93
CA SER A 166 6.99 0.72 -35.66
C SER A 166 5.88 1.79 -35.57
N SER A 167 4.64 1.36 -35.32
CA SER A 167 3.45 2.19 -35.18
C SER A 167 2.49 1.55 -34.18
N ILE A 168 1.66 2.36 -33.51
CA ILE A 168 0.64 1.91 -32.55
C ILE A 168 -0.75 2.03 -33.18
N PRO A 169 -1.40 0.91 -33.57
CA PRO A 169 -2.74 0.92 -34.13
C PRO A 169 -3.79 1.45 -33.14
N LYS A 170 -4.83 2.11 -33.62
CA LYS A 170 -5.90 2.68 -32.76
C LYS A 170 -6.69 1.59 -32.02
N ASP A 171 -6.86 0.44 -32.65
CA ASP A 171 -7.61 -0.72 -32.15
C ASP A 171 -6.74 -1.71 -31.37
N ILE A 172 -5.44 -1.43 -31.16
CA ILE A 172 -4.56 -2.33 -30.43
C ILE A 172 -5.09 -2.65 -29.03
N GLU A 173 -5.08 -3.93 -28.69
CA GLU A 173 -5.35 -4.46 -27.37
C GLU A 173 -4.07 -5.10 -26.81
N LEU A 174 -3.83 -4.93 -25.51
CA LEU A 174 -2.60 -5.45 -24.88
C LEU A 174 -2.68 -6.94 -24.49
N LYS A 175 -3.69 -7.68 -24.95
CA LYS A 175 -3.91 -9.08 -24.55
C LYS A 175 -2.88 -10.07 -25.10
N ASP A 176 -2.31 -9.79 -26.27
CA ASP A 176 -1.36 -10.68 -26.93
C ASP A 176 -0.02 -10.67 -26.19
N ASP A 177 0.42 -11.83 -25.72
CA ASP A 177 1.71 -12.03 -25.05
C ASP A 177 2.90 -11.66 -25.93
N ASN A 178 2.78 -11.76 -27.26
CA ASN A 178 3.87 -11.40 -28.17
C ASN A 178 4.26 -9.92 -28.07
N LEU A 179 3.36 -9.05 -27.59
CA LEU A 179 3.67 -7.64 -27.33
C LEU A 179 4.70 -7.44 -26.21
N LEU A 180 4.95 -8.46 -25.38
CA LEU A 180 5.97 -8.43 -24.34
C LEU A 180 7.38 -8.72 -24.87
N ARG A 181 7.51 -9.21 -26.11
CA ARG A 181 8.78 -9.62 -26.69
C ARG A 181 9.67 -8.39 -26.93
N GLY A 182 10.86 -8.40 -26.35
CA GLY A 182 11.84 -7.31 -26.46
C GLY A 182 11.58 -6.11 -25.55
N LEU A 183 10.54 -6.14 -24.70
CA LEU A 183 10.40 -5.16 -23.62
C LEU A 183 11.47 -5.38 -22.55
N ASP A 184 11.87 -4.33 -21.85
CA ASP A 184 12.66 -4.46 -20.60
C ASP A 184 11.72 -4.83 -19.41
N ASP A 185 12.29 -5.07 -18.22
CA ASP A 185 11.48 -5.40 -17.03
C ASP A 185 10.51 -4.29 -16.63
N THR A 186 10.92 -3.03 -16.83
CA THR A 186 10.14 -1.86 -16.46
C THR A 186 8.92 -1.69 -17.37
N ASP A 187 9.11 -1.77 -18.68
CA ASP A 187 8.05 -1.72 -19.69
C ASP A 187 7.08 -2.89 -19.51
N ARG A 188 7.60 -4.09 -19.21
CA ARG A 188 6.75 -5.25 -18.85
C ARG A 188 5.86 -4.94 -17.65
N ARG A 189 6.40 -4.34 -16.58
CA ARG A 189 5.60 -3.94 -15.42
C ARG A 189 4.55 -2.89 -15.78
N CYS A 190 4.90 -1.90 -16.60
CA CYS A 190 3.99 -0.86 -17.04
C CYS A 190 2.78 -1.42 -17.79
N VAL A 191 3.00 -2.32 -18.76
CA VAL A 191 1.88 -2.90 -19.54
C VAL A 191 1.05 -3.90 -18.74
N ASN A 192 1.63 -4.52 -17.71
CA ASN A 192 0.96 -5.59 -16.97
C ASN A 192 -0.27 -5.11 -16.19
N GLY A 193 -0.27 -3.88 -15.67
CA GLY A 193 -1.43 -3.31 -14.96
C GLY A 193 -2.71 -3.36 -15.82
N THR A 194 -2.60 -2.92 -17.07
CA THR A 194 -3.70 -2.94 -18.06
C THR A 194 -4.08 -4.37 -18.44
N ARG A 195 -3.09 -5.23 -18.71
CA ARG A 195 -3.30 -6.64 -19.07
C ARG A 195 -4.07 -7.39 -17.99
N VAL A 196 -3.62 -7.30 -16.75
CA VAL A 196 -4.28 -7.92 -15.58
C VAL A 196 -5.70 -7.41 -15.40
N THR A 197 -5.90 -6.09 -15.47
CA THR A 197 -7.21 -5.48 -15.26
C THR A 197 -8.22 -5.94 -16.30
N ASN A 198 -7.85 -5.92 -17.58
CA ASN A 198 -8.71 -6.38 -18.66
C ASN A 198 -9.00 -7.88 -18.52
N ARG A 199 -7.98 -8.68 -18.20
CA ARG A 199 -8.15 -10.13 -18.04
C ARG A 199 -9.09 -10.49 -16.88
N ILE A 200 -9.06 -9.76 -15.77
CA ILE A 200 -10.04 -9.93 -14.69
C ILE A 200 -11.46 -9.69 -15.19
N LEU A 201 -11.68 -8.63 -15.99
CA LEU A 201 -13.02 -8.29 -16.53
C LEU A 201 -13.54 -9.35 -17.51
N GLU A 202 -12.67 -10.00 -18.27
CA GLU A 202 -13.02 -11.10 -19.18
C GLU A 202 -13.36 -12.41 -18.43
N LEU A 203 -12.77 -12.62 -17.25
CA LEU A 203 -12.88 -13.84 -16.47
C LEU A 203 -14.03 -13.87 -15.46
N VAL A 204 -14.75 -12.75 -15.31
CA VAL A 204 -15.93 -12.67 -14.45
C VAL A 204 -17.22 -12.93 -15.25
N PRO A 205 -18.19 -13.70 -14.70
CA PRO A 205 -19.45 -14.00 -15.40
C PRO A 205 -20.33 -12.77 -15.65
N GLN A 206 -20.39 -11.86 -14.68
CA GLN A 206 -21.21 -10.66 -14.77
C GLN A 206 -20.49 -9.44 -14.19
N THR A 207 -20.04 -8.54 -15.06
CA THR A 207 -19.19 -7.41 -14.71
C THR A 207 -19.88 -6.44 -13.74
N LYS A 208 -21.17 -6.16 -13.92
CA LYS A 208 -21.91 -5.24 -13.03
C LYS A 208 -21.97 -5.76 -11.58
N THR A 209 -22.27 -7.04 -11.39
CA THR A 209 -22.34 -7.66 -10.07
C THR A 209 -20.96 -7.75 -9.43
N PHE A 210 -19.93 -8.13 -10.21
CA PHE A 210 -18.54 -8.10 -9.78
C PHE A 210 -18.13 -6.72 -9.24
N ARG A 211 -18.45 -5.64 -9.96
CA ARG A 211 -18.14 -4.27 -9.55
C ARG A 211 -18.77 -3.91 -8.21
N LEU A 212 -20.04 -4.27 -7.99
CA LEU A 212 -20.73 -4.00 -6.72
C LEU A 212 -20.12 -4.77 -5.55
N ALA A 213 -19.83 -6.06 -5.74
CA ALA A 213 -19.17 -6.87 -4.73
C ALA A 213 -17.75 -6.36 -4.41
N LEU A 214 -16.96 -6.03 -5.44
CA LEU A 214 -15.62 -5.49 -5.27
C LEU A 214 -15.64 -4.11 -4.59
N ARG A 215 -16.62 -3.26 -4.90
CA ARG A 215 -16.82 -1.98 -4.23
C ARG A 215 -17.08 -2.16 -2.72
N ALA A 216 -17.88 -3.16 -2.34
CA ALA A 216 -18.09 -3.51 -0.92
C ALA A 216 -16.79 -3.97 -0.25
N ILE A 217 -16.04 -4.89 -0.88
CA ILE A 217 -14.80 -5.43 -0.31
C ILE A 217 -13.71 -4.37 -0.23
N LYS A 218 -13.59 -3.46 -1.21
CA LYS A 218 -12.67 -2.33 -1.14
C LYS A 218 -13.04 -1.40 0.02
N LEU A 219 -14.31 -0.99 0.13
CA LEU A 219 -14.77 -0.15 1.23
C LEU A 219 -14.52 -0.82 2.58
N TRP A 220 -14.90 -2.08 2.73
CA TRP A 220 -14.64 -2.87 3.94
C TRP A 220 -13.15 -2.92 4.28
N SER A 221 -12.29 -3.41 3.37
CA SER A 221 -10.86 -3.58 3.65
C SER A 221 -10.16 -2.26 3.98
N SER A 222 -10.53 -1.15 3.31
CA SER A 222 -10.05 0.20 3.65
C SER A 222 -10.52 0.65 5.04
N GLN A 223 -11.82 0.49 5.36
CA GLN A 223 -12.35 0.86 6.68
C GLN A 223 -11.76 0.00 7.80
N ARG A 224 -11.40 -1.25 7.52
CA ARG A 224 -10.78 -2.18 8.47
C ARG A 224 -9.24 -2.07 8.54
N ALA A 225 -8.63 -1.12 7.81
CA ALA A 225 -7.19 -0.90 7.76
C ALA A 225 -6.37 -2.16 7.38
N ILE A 226 -6.90 -2.94 6.43
CA ILE A 226 -6.26 -4.15 5.88
C ILE A 226 -6.10 -4.04 4.34
N TYR A 227 -5.95 -2.82 3.83
CA TYR A 227 -5.72 -2.53 2.42
C TYR A 227 -4.36 -1.84 2.27
N GLY A 228 -3.45 -2.44 1.49
CA GLY A 228 -2.15 -1.84 1.16
C GLY A 228 -0.99 -2.84 1.07
N ASN A 229 -0.47 -3.07 -0.13
CA ASN A 229 0.60 -4.03 -0.40
C ASN A 229 1.92 -3.68 0.31
N ILE A 230 2.28 -2.39 0.38
CA ILE A 230 3.52 -1.92 1.00
C ILE A 230 3.64 -2.27 2.49
N VAL A 231 2.51 -2.29 3.20
CA VAL A 231 2.43 -2.63 4.63
C VAL A 231 2.08 -4.11 4.87
N GLY A 232 2.16 -4.96 3.84
CA GLY A 232 1.93 -6.40 4.00
C GLY A 232 0.47 -6.84 3.99
N PHE A 233 -0.46 -6.00 3.48
CA PHE A 233 -1.86 -6.37 3.26
C PHE A 233 -2.19 -6.47 1.77
N PRO A 234 -3.27 -7.14 1.35
CA PRO A 234 -3.65 -7.19 -0.07
C PRO A 234 -3.93 -5.79 -0.64
N GLY A 235 -3.41 -5.51 -1.83
CA GLY A 235 -3.72 -4.31 -2.62
C GLY A 235 -5.00 -4.46 -3.44
N GLY A 236 -5.33 -3.44 -4.25
CA GLY A 236 -6.57 -3.40 -5.03
C GLY A 236 -6.75 -4.57 -6.00
N VAL A 237 -5.69 -4.94 -6.73
CA VAL A 237 -5.69 -6.07 -7.67
C VAL A 237 -5.90 -7.41 -6.95
N ALA A 238 -5.27 -7.61 -5.80
CA ALA A 238 -5.45 -8.81 -5.00
C ALA A 238 -6.91 -8.98 -4.55
N TRP A 239 -7.54 -7.92 -4.02
CA TRP A 239 -8.96 -7.94 -3.68
C TRP A 239 -9.85 -8.20 -4.90
N ALA A 240 -9.53 -7.61 -6.05
CA ALA A 240 -10.25 -7.85 -7.30
C ALA A 240 -10.19 -9.32 -7.73
N ILE A 241 -9.02 -9.97 -7.65
CA ILE A 241 -8.85 -11.39 -7.98
C ILE A 241 -9.65 -12.27 -7.00
N LEU A 242 -9.58 -12.01 -5.69
CA LEU A 242 -10.34 -12.78 -4.71
C LEU A 242 -11.85 -12.68 -4.96
N VAL A 243 -12.37 -11.49 -5.24
CA VAL A 243 -13.79 -11.28 -5.57
C VAL A 243 -14.15 -11.93 -6.90
N ALA A 244 -13.32 -11.80 -7.92
CA ALA A 244 -13.52 -12.43 -9.22
C ALA A 244 -13.60 -13.96 -9.09
N ARG A 245 -12.76 -14.57 -8.24
CA ARG A 245 -12.80 -16.01 -7.98
C ARG A 245 -14.14 -16.44 -7.39
N VAL A 246 -14.70 -15.66 -6.47
CA VAL A 246 -16.03 -15.94 -5.90
C VAL A 246 -17.13 -15.78 -6.95
N CYS A 247 -17.01 -14.79 -7.85
CA CYS A 247 -17.94 -14.62 -8.98
C CYS A 247 -17.93 -15.86 -9.89
N GLN A 248 -16.76 -16.45 -10.17
CA GLN A 248 -16.65 -17.68 -10.97
C GLN A 248 -17.38 -18.87 -10.31
N LEU A 249 -17.36 -18.95 -8.97
CA LEU A 249 -17.99 -20.02 -8.21
C LEU A 249 -19.52 -19.85 -8.07
N TYR A 250 -20.04 -18.62 -8.25
CA TYR A 250 -21.46 -18.27 -8.15
C TYR A 250 -21.88 -17.34 -9.31
N PRO A 251 -21.86 -17.83 -10.57
CA PRO A 251 -21.95 -16.98 -11.76
C PRO A 251 -23.29 -16.25 -11.93
N LYS A 252 -24.37 -16.73 -11.30
CA LYS A 252 -25.71 -16.12 -11.39
C LYS A 252 -26.14 -15.37 -10.11
N ALA A 253 -25.28 -15.30 -9.09
CA ALA A 253 -25.61 -14.66 -7.81
C ALA A 253 -25.65 -13.13 -7.88
N ALA A 254 -26.38 -12.49 -6.97
CA ALA A 254 -26.35 -11.04 -6.75
C ALA A 254 -25.20 -10.64 -5.80
N ALA A 255 -24.86 -9.35 -5.76
CA ALA A 255 -23.72 -8.85 -5.00
C ALA A 255 -23.77 -9.19 -3.50
N PRO A 256 -24.92 -9.10 -2.78
CA PRO A 256 -25.00 -9.52 -1.38
C PRO A 256 -24.57 -10.96 -1.14
N LEU A 257 -24.94 -11.87 -2.04
CA LEU A 257 -24.61 -13.29 -1.92
C LEU A 257 -23.13 -13.50 -2.22
N LEU A 258 -22.59 -12.82 -3.24
CA LEU A 258 -21.15 -12.84 -3.51
C LEU A 258 -20.33 -12.33 -2.32
N ILE A 259 -20.77 -11.26 -1.64
CA ILE A 259 -20.09 -10.74 -0.44
C ILE A 259 -20.16 -11.75 0.71
N SER A 260 -21.31 -12.38 0.95
CA SER A 260 -21.44 -13.46 1.95
C SER A 260 -20.51 -14.62 1.64
N LYS A 261 -20.52 -15.10 0.38
CA LYS A 261 -19.68 -16.22 -0.06
C LYS A 261 -18.20 -15.86 -0.09
N PHE A 262 -17.85 -14.59 -0.31
CA PHE A 262 -16.48 -14.11 -0.19
C PHE A 262 -15.93 -14.35 1.22
N PHE A 263 -16.62 -13.88 2.25
CA PHE A 263 -16.15 -14.10 3.63
C PHE A 263 -16.13 -15.60 3.98
N PHE A 264 -17.18 -16.33 3.60
CA PHE A 264 -17.27 -17.77 3.85
C PHE A 264 -16.10 -18.55 3.23
N ILE A 265 -15.81 -18.30 1.94
CA ILE A 265 -14.77 -19.00 1.18
C ILE A 265 -13.38 -18.55 1.64
N MET A 266 -13.11 -17.25 1.69
CA MET A 266 -11.76 -16.73 1.94
C MET A 266 -11.28 -17.04 3.36
N LYS A 267 -12.20 -17.07 4.35
CA LYS A 267 -11.90 -17.53 5.72
C LYS A 267 -11.52 -19.01 5.76
N ARG A 268 -12.11 -19.85 4.91
CA ARG A 268 -11.91 -21.31 4.90
C ARG A 268 -10.94 -21.78 3.82
N TRP A 269 -10.36 -20.84 3.05
CA TRP A 269 -9.42 -21.16 2.01
C TRP A 269 -8.18 -21.83 2.62
N ASN A 270 -7.72 -22.92 2.02
CA ASN A 270 -6.60 -23.71 2.54
C ASN A 270 -5.25 -23.06 2.19
N TRP A 271 -4.97 -21.91 2.78
CA TRP A 271 -3.70 -21.19 2.60
C TRP A 271 -2.52 -22.07 3.06
N PRO A 272 -1.42 -22.18 2.29
CA PRO A 272 -1.00 -21.30 1.20
C PRO A 272 -1.38 -21.76 -0.22
N LYS A 273 -2.42 -22.59 -0.42
CA LYS A 273 -2.86 -22.91 -1.79
C LYS A 273 -3.19 -21.62 -2.55
N PRO A 274 -2.71 -21.43 -3.79
CA PRO A 274 -2.87 -20.17 -4.51
C PRO A 274 -4.32 -19.95 -4.94
N VAL A 275 -4.76 -18.70 -4.94
CA VAL A 275 -5.98 -18.27 -5.64
C VAL A 275 -5.59 -17.80 -7.04
N PHE A 276 -6.22 -18.37 -8.07
CA PHE A 276 -6.00 -18.00 -9.47
C PHE A 276 -7.32 -18.12 -10.26
N LEU A 277 -7.44 -17.32 -11.32
CA LEU A 277 -8.69 -17.20 -12.08
C LEU A 277 -8.74 -18.08 -13.33
N GLN A 278 -7.60 -18.53 -13.83
CA GLN A 278 -7.49 -19.34 -15.03
C GLN A 278 -6.25 -20.23 -14.99
N HIS A 279 -6.25 -21.31 -15.75
CA HIS A 279 -5.04 -22.10 -15.96
C HIS A 279 -4.01 -21.28 -16.73
N LYS A 280 -2.73 -21.61 -16.55
CA LYS A 280 -1.64 -21.00 -17.32
C LYS A 280 -1.87 -21.28 -18.80
N GLU A 281 -1.72 -20.25 -19.62
CA GLU A 281 -1.79 -20.34 -21.07
C GLU A 281 -0.39 -20.70 -21.60
N GLU A 282 -0.34 -21.54 -22.64
CA GLU A 282 0.93 -21.85 -23.30
C GLU A 282 1.41 -20.63 -24.10
N THR A 283 2.67 -20.25 -23.89
CA THR A 283 3.30 -19.15 -24.59
C THR A 283 4.73 -19.52 -24.98
N SER A 284 5.21 -18.96 -26.09
CA SER A 284 6.60 -19.15 -26.55
C SER A 284 7.61 -18.36 -25.71
N LEU A 285 7.14 -17.44 -24.86
CA LEU A 285 7.97 -16.62 -24.01
C LEU A 285 8.39 -17.40 -22.75
N GLN A 286 9.62 -17.20 -22.32
CA GLN A 286 10.21 -17.85 -21.14
C GLN A 286 10.44 -16.85 -20.00
N LEU A 287 9.46 -15.97 -19.76
CA LEU A 287 9.49 -15.07 -18.60
C LEU A 287 9.21 -15.85 -17.32
N ARG A 288 9.85 -15.42 -16.22
CA ARG A 288 9.63 -16.00 -14.89
C ARG A 288 8.18 -15.78 -14.46
N GLU A 289 7.52 -16.88 -14.13
CA GLU A 289 6.23 -16.88 -13.44
C GLU A 289 6.38 -17.32 -11.99
N TRP A 290 5.35 -17.07 -11.19
CA TRP A 290 5.24 -17.66 -9.86
C TRP A 290 5.16 -19.18 -9.96
N ASP A 291 6.12 -19.86 -9.32
CA ASP A 291 6.20 -21.31 -9.23
C ASP A 291 6.89 -21.71 -7.92
N PRO A 292 6.15 -22.23 -6.92
CA PRO A 292 6.70 -22.58 -5.62
C PRO A 292 7.54 -23.87 -5.64
N ILE A 293 7.47 -24.66 -6.73
CA ILE A 293 8.28 -25.87 -6.90
C ILE A 293 9.65 -25.48 -7.46
N GLN A 294 9.67 -24.63 -8.48
CA GLN A 294 10.91 -24.18 -9.12
C GLN A 294 11.65 -23.12 -8.28
N TYR A 295 10.93 -22.17 -7.69
CA TYR A 295 11.51 -21.05 -6.95
C TYR A 295 11.23 -21.16 -5.46
N ARG A 296 12.26 -21.49 -4.67
CA ARG A 296 12.14 -21.63 -3.21
C ARG A 296 11.52 -20.39 -2.53
N GLY A 297 11.83 -19.19 -3.03
CA GLY A 297 11.24 -17.94 -2.53
C GLY A 297 9.71 -17.92 -2.61
N ASP A 298 9.16 -18.41 -3.73
CA ASP A 298 7.72 -18.47 -3.96
C ASP A 298 7.02 -19.46 -3.03
N GLY A 299 7.74 -20.50 -2.59
CA GLY A 299 7.28 -21.48 -1.60
C GLY A 299 7.07 -20.92 -0.19
N PHE A 300 7.62 -19.74 0.14
CA PHE A 300 7.41 -19.08 1.43
C PHE A 300 6.18 -18.17 1.47
N HIS A 301 5.50 -17.93 0.34
CA HIS A 301 4.34 -17.04 0.30
C HIS A 301 3.15 -17.61 1.09
N LEU A 302 2.62 -16.81 2.02
CA LEU A 302 1.61 -17.27 2.98
C LEU A 302 0.16 -17.22 2.48
N MET A 303 -0.12 -16.31 1.54
CA MET A 303 -1.43 -16.13 0.91
C MET A 303 -1.26 -15.81 -0.59
N PRO A 304 -0.83 -16.76 -1.44
CA PRO A 304 -0.56 -16.48 -2.85
C PRO A 304 -1.85 -16.15 -3.61
N ILE A 305 -1.88 -14.99 -4.26
CA ILE A 305 -2.99 -14.52 -5.10
C ILE A 305 -2.39 -14.16 -6.45
N LEU A 306 -2.74 -14.92 -7.49
CA LEU A 306 -2.02 -14.90 -8.76
C LEU A 306 -2.72 -14.06 -9.80
N THR A 307 -1.96 -13.19 -10.47
CA THR A 307 -2.45 -12.41 -11.60
C THR A 307 -2.80 -13.33 -12.78
N PRO A 308 -3.93 -13.10 -13.47
CA PRO A 308 -4.36 -13.98 -14.55
C PRO A 308 -3.61 -13.77 -15.87
N ALA A 309 -3.05 -12.58 -16.11
CA ALA A 309 -2.28 -12.29 -17.33
C ALA A 309 -0.84 -12.83 -17.20
N TYR A 310 -0.29 -13.34 -18.31
CA TYR A 310 1.10 -13.76 -18.39
C TYR A 310 2.07 -12.56 -18.33
N PRO A 311 3.22 -12.67 -17.66
CA PRO A 311 3.60 -13.78 -16.76
C PRO A 311 2.84 -13.71 -15.42
N SER A 312 2.31 -14.84 -14.96
CA SER A 312 1.55 -14.91 -13.71
C SER A 312 2.45 -14.63 -12.49
N MET A 313 2.06 -13.67 -11.65
CA MET A 313 2.82 -13.25 -10.46
C MET A 313 1.94 -13.23 -9.21
N ASN A 314 2.55 -13.38 -8.02
CA ASN A 314 1.85 -13.22 -6.75
C ASN A 314 1.69 -11.72 -6.37
N THR A 315 0.46 -11.22 -6.39
CA THR A 315 0.15 -9.83 -5.99
C THR A 315 0.07 -9.61 -4.47
N ALA A 316 0.23 -10.67 -3.66
CA ALA A 316 0.19 -10.61 -2.20
C ALA A 316 1.47 -11.20 -1.57
N HIS A 317 2.61 -10.99 -2.22
CA HIS A 317 3.91 -11.51 -1.78
C HIS A 317 4.44 -10.86 -0.49
N THR A 318 3.93 -9.69 -0.11
CA THR A 318 4.31 -8.98 1.12
C THR A 318 3.54 -9.43 2.35
N VAL A 319 2.53 -10.30 2.21
CA VAL A 319 1.72 -10.78 3.33
C VAL A 319 2.58 -11.63 4.27
N GLY A 320 2.77 -11.13 5.49
CA GLY A 320 3.52 -11.78 6.57
C GLY A 320 2.62 -12.51 7.58
N PRO A 321 3.22 -13.15 8.59
CA PRO A 321 2.49 -13.89 9.63
C PRO A 321 1.45 -13.04 10.37
N SER A 322 1.82 -11.84 10.86
CA SER A 322 0.90 -10.97 11.59
C SER A 322 -0.22 -10.46 10.70
N THR A 323 0.09 -9.98 9.50
CA THR A 323 -0.93 -9.44 8.59
C THR A 323 -1.88 -10.54 8.11
N LYS A 324 -1.39 -11.76 7.83
CA LYS A 324 -2.25 -12.93 7.61
C LYS A 324 -3.20 -13.17 8.78
N MET A 325 -2.71 -13.17 10.02
CA MET A 325 -3.56 -13.37 11.20
C MET A 325 -4.67 -12.30 11.28
N ILE A 326 -4.35 -11.05 11.00
CA ILE A 326 -5.31 -9.93 11.01
C ILE A 326 -6.34 -10.08 9.90
N ILE A 327 -5.92 -10.44 8.68
CA ILE A 327 -6.82 -10.71 7.55
C ILE A 327 -7.81 -11.81 7.93
N MET A 328 -7.34 -12.92 8.55
CA MET A 328 -8.21 -14.02 8.96
C MET A 328 -9.23 -13.58 10.04
N ARG A 329 -8.81 -12.76 11.01
CA ARG A 329 -9.72 -12.19 12.04
C ARG A 329 -10.79 -11.29 11.41
N GLU A 330 -10.41 -10.45 10.45
CA GLU A 330 -11.37 -9.55 9.78
C GLU A 330 -12.28 -10.31 8.80
N LEU A 331 -11.82 -11.38 8.15
CA LEU A 331 -12.68 -12.27 7.36
C LEU A 331 -13.73 -12.96 8.23
N GLU A 332 -13.35 -13.41 9.42
CA GLU A 332 -14.29 -13.98 10.40
C GLU A 332 -15.30 -12.94 10.90
N ARG A 333 -14.84 -11.74 11.26
CA ARG A 333 -15.72 -10.63 11.64
C ARG A 333 -16.71 -10.31 10.52
N GLY A 334 -16.23 -10.21 9.27
CA GLY A 334 -17.04 -9.94 8.09
C GLY A 334 -18.10 -11.02 7.85
N GLU A 335 -17.73 -12.30 7.97
CA GLU A 335 -18.66 -13.43 7.88
C GLU A 335 -19.79 -13.30 8.90
N ASN A 336 -19.46 -13.05 10.17
CA ASN A 336 -20.45 -12.94 11.24
C ASN A 336 -21.42 -11.78 11.01
N ILE A 337 -20.91 -10.62 10.59
CA ILE A 337 -21.75 -9.45 10.31
C ILE A 337 -22.65 -9.70 9.10
N VAL A 338 -22.14 -10.29 8.02
CA VAL A 338 -22.96 -10.58 6.84
C VAL A 338 -24.03 -11.62 7.16
N ASN A 339 -23.73 -12.64 7.97
CA ASN A 339 -24.75 -13.58 8.46
C ASN A 339 -25.85 -12.87 9.26
N ASP A 340 -25.49 -11.92 10.13
CA ASP A 340 -26.44 -11.07 10.86
C ASP A 340 -27.26 -10.17 9.92
N ILE A 341 -26.67 -9.61 8.86
CA ILE A 341 -27.38 -8.84 7.83
C ILE A 341 -28.42 -9.72 7.13
N TYR A 342 -28.05 -10.94 6.74
CA TYR A 342 -29.01 -11.90 6.19
C TYR A 342 -30.07 -12.30 7.22
N ALA A 343 -29.76 -12.34 8.51
CA ALA A 343 -30.74 -12.57 9.56
C ALA A 343 -31.61 -11.33 9.88
N ASN A 344 -31.45 -10.22 9.13
CA ASN A 344 -32.08 -8.91 9.39
C ASN A 344 -31.78 -8.33 10.79
N LYS A 345 -30.64 -8.72 11.39
CA LYS A 345 -30.20 -8.24 12.72
C LYS A 345 -29.31 -7.00 12.65
N ARG A 346 -28.68 -6.75 11.50
CA ARG A 346 -27.75 -5.64 11.28
C ARG A 346 -27.94 -5.02 9.89
N PRO A 347 -27.67 -3.71 9.73
CA PRO A 347 -27.58 -3.05 8.42
C PRO A 347 -26.17 -3.15 7.79
N TRP A 348 -26.05 -2.82 6.50
CA TRP A 348 -24.77 -2.85 5.78
C TRP A 348 -23.69 -1.92 6.35
N LYS A 349 -24.07 -0.76 6.92
CA LYS A 349 -23.12 0.17 7.57
C LYS A 349 -22.23 -0.50 8.62
N ASP A 350 -22.72 -1.54 9.30
CA ASP A 350 -21.96 -2.25 10.35
C ASP A 350 -20.76 -3.01 9.76
N LEU A 351 -20.89 -3.51 8.52
CA LEU A 351 -19.78 -4.16 7.81
C LEU A 351 -18.66 -3.16 7.53
N PHE A 352 -19.05 -1.93 7.16
CA PHE A 352 -18.14 -0.84 6.78
C PHE A 352 -17.69 0.03 7.97
N GLN A 353 -17.99 -0.39 9.20
CA GLN A 353 -17.53 0.33 10.39
C GLN A 353 -15.99 0.41 10.42
N ARG A 354 -15.47 1.60 10.70
CA ARG A 354 -14.04 1.88 10.83
C ARG A 354 -13.35 0.99 11.86
N HIS A 355 -12.09 0.68 11.60
CA HIS A 355 -11.21 -0.06 12.49
C HIS A 355 -11.10 0.59 13.88
N THR A 356 -10.68 -0.20 14.86
CA THR A 356 -10.40 0.27 16.23
C THR A 356 -8.90 0.37 16.52
N PHE A 357 -8.08 0.48 15.46
CA PHE A 357 -6.61 0.40 15.53
C PHE A 357 -6.03 1.29 16.63
N PHE A 358 -6.33 2.59 16.66
CA PHE A 358 -5.78 3.54 17.65
C PHE A 358 -6.55 3.60 18.98
N THR A 359 -7.77 3.06 19.01
CA THR A 359 -8.66 3.15 20.17
C THR A 359 -8.51 1.93 21.06
N ASN A 360 -9.03 0.79 20.62
CA ASN A 360 -9.22 -0.38 21.48
C ASN A 360 -8.42 -1.61 21.03
N ALA A 361 -7.80 -1.60 19.85
CA ALA A 361 -7.10 -2.78 19.33
C ALA A 361 -5.78 -3.05 20.08
N TYR A 362 -5.00 -2.00 20.40
CA TYR A 362 -3.68 -2.16 21.01
C TYR A 362 -3.46 -1.23 22.21
N LYS A 363 -2.67 -1.72 23.17
CA LYS A 363 -2.20 -0.94 24.33
C LYS A 363 -0.82 -0.31 24.11
N HIS A 364 -0.07 -0.82 23.14
CA HIS A 364 1.31 -0.49 22.83
C HIS A 364 1.44 -0.27 21.33
N TYR A 365 2.19 0.77 20.95
CA TYR A 365 2.51 1.07 19.56
C TYR A 365 3.98 1.41 19.43
N ILE A 366 4.54 1.11 18.26
CA ILE A 366 5.81 1.65 17.80
C ILE A 366 5.50 2.76 16.81
N CYS A 367 6.08 3.93 17.03
CA CYS A 367 5.98 5.09 16.16
C CYS A 367 7.31 5.24 15.40
N VAL A 368 7.24 5.29 14.08
CA VAL A 368 8.37 5.62 13.22
C VAL A 368 8.13 7.04 12.71
N VAL A 369 8.82 8.02 13.30
CA VAL A 369 8.76 9.44 12.94
C VAL A 369 9.86 9.71 11.93
N VAL A 370 9.47 10.14 10.75
CA VAL A 370 10.36 10.50 9.65
C VAL A 370 10.23 11.99 9.41
N ALA A 371 11.34 12.69 9.23
CA ALA A 371 11.32 14.13 8.97
C ALA A 371 12.35 14.56 7.93
N ALA A 372 12.07 15.65 7.22
CA ALA A 372 13.09 16.39 6.48
C ALA A 372 12.84 17.91 6.48
N LYS A 373 13.89 18.69 6.20
CA LYS A 373 13.85 20.16 6.16
C LYS A 373 13.31 20.77 4.86
N ASN A 374 13.04 19.96 3.86
CA ASN A 374 12.35 20.39 2.64
C ASN A 374 11.36 19.31 2.17
N LYS A 375 10.37 19.72 1.38
CA LYS A 375 9.28 18.84 0.94
C LYS A 375 9.74 17.70 0.04
N ASP A 376 10.53 17.97 -0.99
CA ASP A 376 10.92 16.94 -1.97
C ASP A 376 11.82 15.87 -1.36
N ALA A 377 12.75 16.28 -0.49
CA ALA A 377 13.57 15.38 0.30
C ALA A 377 12.70 14.56 1.27
N HIS A 378 11.70 15.18 1.91
CA HIS A 378 10.77 14.47 2.79
C HIS A 378 9.93 13.43 2.04
N ASP A 379 9.41 13.77 0.86
CA ASP A 379 8.59 12.87 0.04
C ASP A 379 9.41 11.62 -0.36
N ASN A 380 10.65 11.81 -0.82
CA ASN A 380 11.56 10.71 -1.16
C ASN A 380 11.96 9.88 0.08
N TRP A 381 12.35 10.55 1.16
CA TRP A 381 12.80 9.90 2.39
C TRP A 381 11.69 9.11 3.08
N SER A 382 10.50 9.69 3.21
CA SER A 382 9.33 9.01 3.80
C SER A 382 8.86 7.84 2.93
N GLY A 383 8.92 7.95 1.61
CA GLY A 383 8.66 6.86 0.67
C GLY A 383 9.63 5.69 0.86
N LEU A 384 10.92 5.98 0.95
CA LEU A 384 11.95 4.97 1.23
C LEU A 384 11.69 4.27 2.57
N VAL A 385 11.51 5.02 3.66
CA VAL A 385 11.27 4.43 4.99
C VAL A 385 10.02 3.55 4.98
N ASN A 386 8.92 4.01 4.36
CA ASN A 386 7.69 3.24 4.22
C ASN A 386 7.93 1.89 3.51
N SER A 387 8.73 1.89 2.44
CA SER A 387 9.08 0.67 1.70
C SER A 387 9.86 -0.36 2.53
N LYS A 388 10.57 0.11 3.58
CA LYS A 388 11.39 -0.71 4.48
C LYS A 388 10.68 -1.10 5.79
N LEU A 389 9.52 -0.53 6.11
CA LEU A 389 8.77 -0.88 7.34
C LEU A 389 8.47 -2.37 7.48
N LYS A 390 8.28 -3.08 6.36
CA LYS A 390 8.10 -4.54 6.34
C LYS A 390 9.27 -5.30 7.00
N PHE A 391 10.49 -4.78 6.92
CA PHE A 391 11.66 -5.38 7.55
C PHE A 391 11.66 -5.17 9.07
N LEU A 392 11.15 -4.03 9.55
CA LEU A 392 10.93 -3.83 10.98
C LEU A 392 9.84 -4.75 11.51
N VAL A 393 8.72 -4.90 10.80
CA VAL A 393 7.65 -5.84 11.17
C VAL A 393 8.20 -7.26 11.27
N LYS A 394 8.87 -7.73 10.20
CA LYS A 394 9.52 -9.05 10.18
C LYS A 394 10.55 -9.19 11.30
N GLY A 395 11.39 -8.17 11.50
CA GLY A 395 12.39 -8.15 12.55
C GLY A 395 11.80 -8.28 13.95
N ILE A 396 10.64 -7.67 14.22
CA ILE A 396 9.93 -7.81 15.51
C ILE A 396 9.27 -9.19 15.66
N GLU A 397 8.72 -9.73 14.58
CA GLU A 397 8.17 -11.09 14.54
C GLU A 397 9.27 -12.14 14.82
N ASP A 398 10.44 -11.95 14.19
CA ASP A 398 11.61 -12.84 14.30
C ASP A 398 12.37 -12.63 15.63
N SER A 399 12.43 -11.39 16.14
CA SER A 399 13.05 -11.07 17.44
C SER A 399 12.22 -11.53 18.64
N GLY A 400 11.22 -12.39 18.39
CA GLY A 400 10.28 -12.94 19.34
C GLY A 400 10.91 -13.83 20.40
N GLY A 401 11.69 -13.24 21.30
CA GLY A 401 11.82 -13.71 22.68
C GLY A 401 10.43 -13.72 23.32
N SER A 402 9.68 -14.81 23.13
CA SER A 402 8.45 -15.25 23.80
C SER A 402 7.27 -14.27 24.04
N SER A 403 7.37 -12.97 23.73
CA SER A 403 6.46 -11.92 24.23
C SER A 403 5.49 -11.32 23.21
N VAL A 404 5.84 -11.27 21.92
CA VAL A 404 4.98 -10.69 20.86
C VAL A 404 4.06 -11.77 20.28
N GLU A 405 2.77 -11.46 20.20
CA GLU A 405 1.77 -12.29 19.50
C GLU A 405 1.67 -11.88 18.03
N LEU A 406 1.59 -10.57 17.77
CA LEU A 406 1.51 -10.01 16.43
C LEU A 406 1.94 -8.54 16.41
N VAL A 407 2.31 -8.08 15.22
CA VAL A 407 2.58 -6.67 14.90
C VAL A 407 1.68 -6.23 13.74
N GLN A 408 0.82 -5.25 13.98
CA GLN A 408 -0.01 -4.68 12.91
C GLN A 408 0.55 -3.35 12.44
N PRO A 409 1.11 -3.25 11.23
CA PRO A 409 1.34 -1.95 10.62
C PRO A 409 0.00 -1.27 10.30
N PHE A 410 -0.13 0.01 10.67
CA PHE A 410 -1.22 0.84 10.18
C PHE A 410 -0.97 1.18 8.71
N ASN A 411 -2.03 1.19 7.90
CA ASN A 411 -1.91 1.26 6.45
C ASN A 411 -1.72 2.67 5.88
N LYS A 412 -1.56 3.69 6.73
CA LYS A 412 -1.34 5.08 6.33
C LYS A 412 -0.28 5.75 7.20
N GLY A 413 0.50 6.65 6.60
CA GLY A 413 1.33 7.61 7.33
C GLY A 413 0.52 8.86 7.69
N PHE A 414 0.95 9.56 8.75
CA PHE A 414 0.38 10.85 9.16
C PHE A 414 1.38 11.95 8.84
N SER A 415 1.17 12.66 7.73
CA SER A 415 2.04 13.73 7.25
C SER A 415 1.67 15.08 7.86
N ARG A 416 2.68 15.88 8.23
CA ARG A 416 2.52 17.18 8.90
C ARG A 416 3.60 18.15 8.45
N VAL A 417 3.33 19.45 8.65
CA VAL A 417 4.29 20.54 8.43
C VAL A 417 4.37 21.37 9.71
N HIS A 418 5.58 21.66 10.13
CA HIS A 418 5.88 22.40 11.35
C HIS A 418 6.75 23.62 11.04
N GLU A 419 6.52 24.71 11.75
CA GLU A 419 7.31 25.95 11.70
C GLU A 419 7.95 26.20 13.06
N CYS A 420 9.20 25.75 13.24
CA CYS A 420 9.93 25.81 14.50
C CYS A 420 10.82 27.07 14.54
N GLN A 421 10.77 27.81 15.65
CA GLN A 421 11.57 29.00 15.90
C GLN A 421 12.87 28.70 16.65
N THR A 422 12.92 27.58 17.38
CA THR A 422 14.08 27.18 18.18
C THR A 422 14.52 25.76 17.91
N ASN A 423 15.80 25.46 18.15
CA ASN A 423 16.33 24.09 18.04
C ASN A 423 15.65 23.12 19.02
N GLU A 424 15.18 23.60 20.19
CA GLU A 424 14.41 22.76 21.12
C GLU A 424 13.06 22.32 20.54
N GLN A 425 12.38 23.22 19.82
CA GLN A 425 11.14 22.89 19.11
C GLN A 425 11.40 21.89 17.99
N VAL A 426 12.50 22.05 17.24
CA VAL A 426 12.95 21.08 16.23
C VAL A 426 13.11 19.69 16.85
N GLU A 427 13.87 19.55 17.94
CA GLU A 427 14.07 18.24 18.60
C GLU A 427 12.75 17.63 19.09
N LYS A 428 11.83 18.42 19.65
CA LYS A 428 10.49 17.93 20.04
C LYS A 428 9.69 17.43 18.85
N VAL A 429 9.71 18.14 17.72
CA VAL A 429 9.03 17.73 16.48
C VAL A 429 9.66 16.46 15.89
N LEU A 430 10.99 16.36 15.91
CA LEU A 430 11.70 15.15 15.48
C LEU A 430 11.37 13.93 16.38
N ASP A 431 11.11 14.15 17.66
CA ASP A 431 10.57 13.12 18.54
C ASP A 431 9.08 12.83 18.28
N GLY A 432 8.38 13.60 17.44
CA GLY A 432 6.98 13.38 17.06
C GLY A 432 5.97 14.19 17.88
N SER A 433 6.41 15.30 18.48
CA SER A 433 5.49 16.31 19.05
C SER A 433 4.69 17.00 17.94
N LEU A 434 3.43 17.35 18.24
CA LEU A 434 2.59 18.19 17.39
C LEU A 434 2.81 19.70 17.64
N GLU A 435 3.73 20.06 18.52
CA GLU A 435 4.14 21.45 18.69
C GLU A 435 4.58 22.06 17.35
N CYS A 436 4.30 23.34 17.19
CA CYS A 436 4.65 24.11 15.98
C CYS A 436 3.97 23.63 14.69
N GLN A 437 2.97 22.74 14.75
CA GLN A 437 2.23 22.30 13.57
C GLN A 437 1.42 23.45 12.96
N VAL A 438 1.55 23.65 11.65
CA VAL A 438 0.79 24.64 10.88
C VAL A 438 -0.66 24.14 10.73
N LYS A 439 -1.64 24.90 11.23
CA LYS A 439 -3.06 24.49 11.31
C LYS A 439 -3.75 24.21 9.96
N GLU A 440 -3.17 24.65 8.84
CA GLU A 440 -3.69 24.40 7.49
C GLU A 440 -3.18 23.10 6.85
N THR A 441 -2.43 22.27 7.57
CA THR A 441 -2.05 20.96 7.02
C THR A 441 -3.24 20.02 7.01
N LYS A 442 -3.78 19.78 5.80
CA LYS A 442 -4.58 18.59 5.54
C LYS A 442 -3.76 17.40 6.04
N THR A 443 -4.28 16.63 7.01
CA THR A 443 -3.89 15.23 7.12
C THR A 443 -4.18 14.67 5.73
N THR A 444 -3.15 14.46 4.91
CA THR A 444 -3.35 13.79 3.64
C THR A 444 -3.85 12.42 4.04
N GLU A 445 -5.17 12.21 3.89
CA GLU A 445 -5.67 10.88 3.63
C GLU A 445 -4.94 10.50 2.36
N GLN A 446 -3.76 9.86 2.48
CA GLN A 446 -3.17 9.16 1.35
C GLN A 446 -4.33 8.37 0.80
N GLY A 447 -4.74 8.75 -0.41
CA GLY A 447 -5.71 8.04 -1.20
C GLY A 447 -5.21 6.61 -1.33
N ASN A 448 -5.96 5.78 -2.01
CA ASN A 448 -5.52 4.40 -2.22
C ASN A 448 -4.27 4.27 -3.13
N ASP A 449 -3.45 5.34 -3.28
CA ASP A 449 -2.18 5.50 -3.98
C ASP A 449 -1.15 4.46 -3.55
N THR A 450 -1.36 3.27 -4.10
CA THR A 450 -0.44 2.14 -4.02
C THR A 450 0.49 2.11 -5.23
N ALA A 451 0.51 3.15 -6.06
CA ALA A 451 1.33 3.20 -7.28
C ALA A 451 2.84 3.30 -6.98
N ILE A 452 3.28 4.18 -6.07
CA ILE A 452 4.71 4.27 -5.69
C ILE A 452 5.14 3.01 -4.91
N ALA A 453 4.22 2.43 -4.14
CA ALA A 453 4.46 1.27 -3.29
C ALA A 453 4.70 -0.04 -4.06
N ASN A 454 4.08 -0.22 -5.23
CA ASN A 454 4.17 -1.47 -5.98
C ASN A 454 5.38 -1.52 -6.93
N GLY A 455 5.93 -0.37 -7.34
CA GLY A 455 7.14 -0.30 -8.17
C GLY A 455 8.44 -0.55 -7.41
N VAL A 456 8.47 -0.30 -6.10
CA VAL A 456 9.70 -0.42 -5.28
C VAL A 456 9.92 -1.84 -4.75
N ALA A 457 8.97 -2.77 -4.92
CA ALA A 457 9.08 -4.13 -4.37
C ALA A 457 10.00 -5.08 -5.17
N GLN A 458 10.59 -4.65 -6.28
CA GLN A 458 11.56 -5.44 -7.05
C GLN A 458 12.55 -4.54 -7.78
N THR A 459 13.64 -4.14 -7.12
CA THR A 459 14.95 -3.87 -7.75
C THR A 459 15.93 -3.41 -6.68
N ASP A 460 17.09 -4.06 -6.63
CA ASP A 460 18.30 -3.51 -6.05
C ASP A 460 18.69 -2.26 -6.85
N THR A 461 18.88 -1.13 -6.17
CA THR A 461 19.22 0.16 -6.79
C THR A 461 20.73 0.34 -6.84
N GLU A 462 21.31 0.33 -8.04
CA GLU A 462 22.58 0.98 -8.35
C GLU A 462 22.34 2.18 -9.26
N GLY A 463 22.95 3.32 -8.89
CA GLY A 463 23.46 4.36 -9.78
C GLY A 463 22.46 5.30 -10.45
N LEU A 464 22.38 6.54 -9.97
CA LEU A 464 22.24 7.74 -10.82
C LEU A 464 22.65 8.99 -10.03
N GLU A 465 23.60 9.74 -10.58
CA GLU A 465 24.13 11.00 -10.06
C GLU A 465 23.17 12.18 -10.36
N VAL A 466 23.06 13.11 -9.42
CA VAL A 466 22.36 14.41 -9.57
C VAL A 466 23.38 15.53 -9.28
N PRO A 467 23.40 16.65 -10.05
CA PRO A 467 24.53 17.57 -10.05
C PRO A 467 24.64 18.42 -8.79
N LYS A 468 25.89 18.63 -8.35
CA LYS A 468 26.28 19.55 -7.26
C LYS A 468 26.03 21.00 -7.66
N VAL A 469 25.45 21.77 -6.74
CA VAL A 469 25.45 23.23 -6.78
C VAL A 469 26.18 23.71 -5.53
N ASP A 470 27.37 24.29 -5.72
CA ASP A 470 28.13 25.02 -4.71
C ASP A 470 27.69 26.49 -4.67
N GLY A 471 27.65 27.10 -3.48
CA GLY A 471 27.47 28.54 -3.33
C GLY A 471 27.24 28.98 -1.88
N GLU A 472 28.16 29.78 -1.36
CA GLU A 472 28.40 30.12 0.05
C GLU A 472 27.40 31.08 0.72
N THR A 473 27.49 31.08 2.05
CA THR A 473 26.70 31.72 3.11
C THR A 473 26.84 33.26 3.23
N LYS A 474 25.75 33.96 3.60
CA LYS A 474 25.59 34.86 4.78
C LYS A 474 24.43 35.87 4.65
N SER A 475 23.45 35.85 5.57
CA SER A 475 23.21 36.93 6.57
C SER A 475 21.94 36.67 7.40
N GLU A 476 21.98 37.15 8.65
CA GLU A 476 21.06 36.91 9.75
C GLU A 476 19.63 37.44 9.52
N ASN A 477 18.65 36.56 9.71
CA ASN A 477 17.32 36.85 10.26
C ASN A 477 16.90 35.59 11.03
N SER A 478 16.09 35.68 12.09
CA SER A 478 15.68 34.52 12.88
C SER A 478 14.90 33.51 12.01
N GLU A 479 15.61 32.61 11.35
CA GLU A 479 15.06 31.71 10.34
C GLU A 479 14.19 30.67 11.02
N THR A 480 12.87 30.83 10.84
CA THR A 480 11.91 29.81 11.22
C THR A 480 12.21 28.56 10.40
N THR A 481 12.57 27.47 11.06
CA THR A 481 12.89 26.20 10.43
C THR A 481 11.61 25.45 10.09
N LYS A 482 11.37 25.22 8.81
CA LYS A 482 10.26 24.38 8.34
C LYS A 482 10.66 22.91 8.36
N LEU A 483 9.78 22.07 8.90
CA LEU A 483 9.95 20.63 8.94
C LEU A 483 8.72 19.92 8.38
N TRP A 484 8.95 19.00 7.46
CA TRP A 484 7.95 18.06 6.98
C TRP A 484 8.15 16.77 7.75
N THR A 485 7.10 16.25 8.38
CA THR A 485 7.15 15.00 9.12
C THR A 485 6.14 13.99 8.59
N THR A 486 6.42 12.71 8.74
CA THR A 486 5.45 11.63 8.55
C THR A 486 5.64 10.58 9.63
N THR A 487 4.56 10.24 10.33
CA THR A 487 4.59 9.20 11.36
C THR A 487 3.87 7.93 10.89
N PHE A 488 4.55 6.81 10.97
CA PHE A 488 3.96 5.48 10.78
C PHE A 488 3.78 4.79 12.13
N TYR A 489 2.70 4.01 12.28
CA TYR A 489 2.36 3.34 13.53
C TYR A 489 2.29 1.83 13.35
N LEU A 490 2.91 1.09 14.27
CA LEU A 490 2.78 -0.36 14.38
C LEU A 490 2.10 -0.70 15.72
N GLY A 491 0.93 -1.32 15.69
CA GLY A 491 0.23 -1.81 16.87
C GLY A 491 0.83 -3.13 17.34
N ILE A 492 1.14 -3.24 18.62
CA ILE A 492 1.79 -4.43 19.19
C ILE A 492 0.78 -5.23 20.02
N GLY A 493 0.47 -6.44 19.56
CA GLY A 493 -0.23 -7.46 20.33
C GLY A 493 0.77 -8.28 21.14
N LEU A 494 0.69 -8.22 22.47
CA LEU A 494 1.55 -8.99 23.36
C LEU A 494 0.87 -10.30 23.77
N LYS A 495 1.64 -11.38 23.87
CA LYS A 495 1.18 -12.64 24.43
C LYS A 495 0.76 -12.44 25.89
N LYS A 496 -0.25 -13.19 26.33
CA LYS A 496 -0.77 -13.11 27.70
C LYS A 496 0.36 -13.41 28.71
N GLY A 497 0.62 -12.47 29.61
CA GLY A 497 1.64 -12.61 30.66
C GLY A 497 3.03 -12.09 30.26
N ALA A 498 3.24 -11.67 29.00
CA ALA A 498 4.46 -10.99 28.61
C ALA A 498 4.59 -9.65 29.34
N THR A 499 5.78 -9.37 29.87
CA THR A 499 6.10 -8.14 30.62
C THR A 499 7.22 -7.30 30.02
N ASP A 500 7.92 -7.84 29.02
CA ASP A 500 9.09 -7.22 28.41
C ASP A 500 9.04 -7.34 26.88
N LEU A 501 9.54 -6.32 26.19
CA LEU A 501 9.61 -6.20 24.74
C LEU A 501 10.89 -5.46 24.35
N ASP A 502 11.95 -6.20 24.05
CA ASP A 502 13.17 -5.64 23.46
C ASP A 502 13.06 -5.68 21.93
N ILE A 503 13.06 -4.51 21.30
CA ILE A 503 13.05 -4.33 19.84
C ILE A 503 14.27 -3.53 19.37
N SER A 504 15.30 -3.40 20.21
CA SER A 504 16.48 -2.58 19.92
C SER A 504 17.23 -3.05 18.66
N VAL A 505 17.33 -4.36 18.45
CA VAL A 505 17.98 -4.95 17.26
C VAL A 505 17.19 -4.64 15.98
N PRO A 506 15.90 -5.01 15.84
CA PRO A 506 15.17 -4.72 14.61
C PRO A 506 15.02 -3.21 14.34
N VAL A 507 14.96 -2.37 15.38
CA VAL A 507 14.99 -0.91 15.22
C VAL A 507 16.34 -0.43 14.66
N ARG A 508 17.46 -0.90 15.21
CA ARG A 508 18.79 -0.54 14.71
C ARG A 508 19.00 -1.00 13.27
N ASN A 509 18.52 -2.19 12.92
CA ASN A 509 18.61 -2.71 11.56
C ASN A 509 17.84 -1.81 10.59
N LEU A 510 16.58 -1.46 10.89
CA LEU A 510 15.81 -0.55 10.03
C LEU A 510 16.50 0.81 9.89
N GLN A 511 16.99 1.39 11.00
CA GLN A 511 17.69 2.67 10.94
C GLN A 511 18.93 2.57 10.04
N GLY A 512 19.78 1.56 10.24
CA GLY A 512 20.95 1.30 9.41
C GLY A 512 20.60 1.17 7.93
N ASP A 513 19.60 0.33 7.62
CA ASP A 513 19.14 0.10 6.25
C ASP A 513 18.63 1.40 5.60
N CYS A 514 17.87 2.22 6.33
CA CYS A 514 17.39 3.50 5.83
C CYS A 514 18.56 4.48 5.59
N THR A 515 19.48 4.61 6.55
CA THR A 515 20.62 5.55 6.46
C THR A 515 21.70 5.14 5.47
N ALA A 516 21.69 3.89 4.99
CA ALA A 516 22.57 3.41 3.94
C ALA A 516 22.15 3.88 2.53
N TRP A 517 21.04 4.59 2.40
CA TRP A 517 20.61 5.19 1.14
C TRP A 517 21.60 6.26 0.67
N ALA A 518 21.95 6.25 -0.62
CA ALA A 518 22.98 7.12 -1.18
C ALA A 518 22.68 8.62 -1.00
N ASP A 519 21.39 9.01 -1.07
CA ASP A 519 20.97 10.40 -0.91
C ASP A 519 20.66 10.77 0.55
N TYR A 520 20.93 9.86 1.50
CA TYR A 520 20.77 10.17 2.91
C TYR A 520 21.74 11.28 3.32
N ASN A 521 21.21 12.26 4.05
CA ASN A 521 21.97 13.39 4.57
C ASN A 521 21.46 13.65 5.99
N PRO A 522 22.29 13.47 7.04
CA PRO A 522 21.87 13.60 8.43
C PRO A 522 21.44 15.03 8.82
N ASP A 523 21.89 16.05 8.09
CA ASP A 523 21.48 17.44 8.33
C ASP A 523 20.11 17.74 7.71
N LEU A 524 19.68 16.94 6.74
CA LEU A 524 18.42 17.12 6.01
C LEU A 524 17.35 16.13 6.45
N HIS A 525 17.72 14.88 6.72
CA HIS A 525 16.84 13.75 6.94
C HIS A 525 16.94 13.24 8.37
N SER A 526 15.80 12.83 8.95
CA SER A 526 15.75 12.24 10.29
C SER A 526 14.81 11.05 10.34
N ILE A 527 15.15 10.06 11.17
CA ILE A 527 14.31 8.91 11.52
C ILE A 527 14.43 8.62 13.02
N LYS A 528 13.31 8.71 13.74
CA LYS A 528 13.20 8.37 15.16
C LYS A 528 12.16 7.27 15.32
N ILE A 529 12.54 6.21 16.04
CA ILE A 529 11.65 5.08 16.31
C ILE A 529 11.47 4.98 17.82
N LYS A 530 10.23 5.03 18.28
CA LYS A 530 9.92 5.01 19.71
C LYS A 530 8.70 4.18 20.04
N HIS A 531 8.65 3.75 21.29
CA HIS A 531 7.48 3.11 21.88
C HIS A 531 6.53 4.13 22.48
N ILE A 532 5.23 3.91 22.32
CA ILE A 532 4.19 4.72 22.95
C ILE A 532 3.05 3.85 23.47
N ARG A 533 2.45 4.29 24.57
CA ARG A 533 1.21 3.70 25.10
C ARG A 533 0.01 4.33 24.40
N ASN A 534 -1.07 3.55 24.27
CA ASN A 534 -2.29 4.01 23.62
C ASN A 534 -2.84 5.35 24.14
N PHE A 535 -2.75 5.60 25.44
CA PHE A 535 -3.19 6.86 26.06
C PHE A 535 -2.26 8.06 25.82
N ASN A 536 -1.06 7.83 25.27
CA ASN A 536 -0.10 8.88 24.90
C ASN A 536 -0.08 9.15 23.38
N LEU A 537 -0.89 8.44 22.58
CA LEU A 537 -0.98 8.70 21.13
C LEU A 537 -1.33 10.17 20.85
N PRO A 538 -0.80 10.79 19.79
CA PRO A 538 -1.19 12.15 19.40
C PRO A 538 -2.69 12.26 19.10
N ASP A 539 -3.29 13.44 19.27
CA ASP A 539 -4.76 13.59 19.14
C ASP A 539 -5.25 13.52 17.69
N ASP A 540 -4.39 13.82 16.73
CA ASP A 540 -4.71 13.83 15.29
C ASP A 540 -4.86 12.43 14.66
N VAL A 541 -4.52 11.37 15.40
CA VAL A 541 -4.76 9.99 14.95
C VAL A 541 -6.20 9.53 15.19
N PHE A 542 -6.96 10.28 15.98
CA PHE A 542 -8.37 10.00 16.30
C PHE A 542 -9.27 10.83 15.39
N LYS A 543 -10.29 10.18 14.78
CA LYS A 543 -11.32 10.90 14.01
C LYS A 543 -12.34 11.54 14.94
N GLU A 544 -13.09 12.52 14.44
CA GLU A 544 -14.20 13.14 15.17
C GLU A 544 -15.17 12.06 15.71
N GLY A 545 -15.46 12.13 17.01
CA GLY A 545 -16.28 11.15 17.73
C GLY A 545 -15.54 9.93 18.29
N GLU A 546 -14.25 9.72 17.93
CA GLU A 546 -13.42 8.69 18.56
C GLU A 546 -12.88 9.16 19.92
N VAL A 547 -12.90 8.26 20.91
CA VAL A 547 -12.43 8.57 22.27
C VAL A 547 -11.03 8.01 22.47
N LYS A 548 -10.07 8.90 22.74
CA LYS A 548 -8.70 8.55 23.13
C LYS A 548 -8.70 7.73 24.43
N PRO A 549 -7.96 6.60 24.49
CA PRO A 549 -7.85 5.81 25.71
C PRO A 549 -7.26 6.63 26.87
N GLN A 550 -7.82 6.46 28.07
CA GLN A 550 -7.33 7.17 29.26
C GLN A 550 -6.30 6.35 30.03
N ARG A 551 -5.38 7.05 30.71
CA ARG A 551 -4.41 6.43 31.60
C ARG A 551 -5.14 5.73 32.76
N PRO A 552 -4.85 4.46 33.07
CA PRO A 552 -5.46 3.79 34.21
C PRO A 552 -5.19 4.57 35.51
N LYS A 553 -6.23 4.92 36.26
CA LYS A 553 -6.08 5.53 37.60
C LYS A 553 -5.35 4.53 38.50
N LYS A 554 -4.22 4.92 39.12
CA LYS A 554 -3.54 4.09 40.12
C LYS A 554 -4.54 3.79 41.24
N LYS A 555 -4.90 2.52 41.46
CA LYS A 555 -5.58 2.12 42.69
C LYS A 555 -4.57 2.29 43.83
N THR A 556 -4.78 3.29 44.68
CA THR A 556 -4.10 3.43 45.96
C THR A 556 -4.59 2.34 46.90
N ASN A 557 -4.07 1.13 46.75
CA ASN A 557 -4.15 0.14 47.81
C ASN A 557 -3.00 0.40 48.78
N ALA A 558 -3.29 1.18 49.82
CA ALA A 558 -2.42 1.33 50.99
C ALA A 558 -2.48 0.04 51.84
N ALA A 559 -1.89 -1.05 51.33
CA ALA A 559 -1.57 -2.26 52.09
C ALA A 559 -0.73 -3.21 51.21
N LYS A 560 0.57 -2.93 51.12
CA LYS A 560 1.69 -3.88 50.91
C LYS A 560 2.96 -3.07 50.65
N ALA A 561 3.41 -2.36 51.68
CA ALA A 561 4.77 -1.87 51.78
C ALA A 561 5.52 -2.80 52.74
N ALA A 562 5.81 -4.01 52.28
CA ALA A 562 6.83 -4.91 52.82
C ALA A 562 7.08 -5.98 51.74
N GLU A 563 8.34 -6.14 51.36
CA GLU A 563 8.87 -7.09 50.38
C GLU A 563 8.61 -6.80 48.89
N ALA A 564 9.47 -5.96 48.29
CA ALA A 564 9.80 -6.05 46.87
C ALA A 564 11.20 -5.48 46.58
N THR A 565 12.25 -6.14 47.06
CA THR A 565 13.56 -6.13 46.38
C THR A 565 13.51 -7.16 45.26
N SER A 566 12.99 -6.77 44.10
CA SER A 566 13.30 -7.44 42.83
C SER A 566 13.23 -6.44 41.69
N ASN A 567 14.31 -6.37 40.91
CA ASN A 567 14.43 -5.64 39.66
C ASN A 567 13.31 -6.08 38.70
N LYS A 568 12.18 -5.37 38.68
CA LYS A 568 11.22 -5.42 37.58
C LYS A 568 11.55 -4.29 36.61
N ARG A 569 12.21 -4.61 35.50
CA ARG A 569 12.25 -3.70 34.35
C ARG A 569 10.80 -3.38 33.95
N SER A 570 10.53 -2.09 33.74
CA SER A 570 9.24 -1.57 33.29
C SER A 570 9.21 -1.57 31.77
N PHE A 571 8.04 -1.79 31.16
CA PHE A 571 7.78 -1.70 29.69
C PHE A 571 8.28 -0.42 28.99
N SER A 572 8.71 0.59 29.76
CA SER A 572 9.42 1.77 29.26
C SER A 572 10.82 1.43 28.72
N ASP A 573 11.42 0.32 29.13
CA ASP A 573 12.75 -0.13 28.72
C ASP A 573 12.66 -1.04 27.49
N THR A 574 12.30 -0.47 26.35
CA THR A 574 12.23 -1.19 25.05
C THR A 574 13.61 -1.45 24.43
N GLY A 575 14.69 -1.23 25.19
CA GLY A 575 16.06 -1.19 24.70
C GLY A 575 16.39 0.01 23.83
N LEU A 576 15.49 1.00 23.76
CA LEU A 576 15.59 2.21 22.93
C LEU A 576 16.14 3.44 23.70
N ASP A 577 16.44 3.32 24.99
CA ASP A 577 16.92 4.42 25.82
C ASP A 577 18.44 4.65 25.64
N PRO A 578 18.88 5.83 25.15
CA PRO A 578 20.30 6.16 24.98
C PRO A 578 21.06 6.39 26.31
N ASN A 579 20.37 6.53 27.44
CA ASN A 579 20.98 6.79 28.76
C ASN A 579 21.15 5.53 29.64
N ALA A 580 20.93 4.33 29.09
CA ALA A 580 21.17 3.09 29.81
C ALA A 580 22.67 2.73 29.83
N ASP A 581 23.28 2.84 31.02
CA ASP A 581 24.70 2.56 31.31
C ASP A 581 25.21 1.22 30.70
N PRO A 582 26.26 1.24 29.85
CA PRO A 582 26.86 0.03 29.25
C PRO A 582 27.33 -1.01 30.26
N ALA A 583 27.59 -0.61 31.51
CA ALA A 583 28.01 -1.52 32.58
C ALA A 583 26.92 -2.54 32.97
N LYS A 584 25.63 -2.25 32.72
CA LYS A 584 24.53 -3.21 32.95
C LYS A 584 24.35 -4.23 31.82
N ARG A 585 25.09 -4.11 30.70
CA ARG A 585 25.05 -5.05 29.57
C ARG A 585 25.93 -6.30 29.76
N ARG A 586 26.84 -6.33 30.75
CA ARG A 586 27.91 -7.35 30.84
C ARG A 586 27.99 -8.22 32.10
N GLN A 587 27.05 -8.15 33.04
CA GLN A 587 27.08 -9.05 34.20
C GLN A 587 25.92 -10.04 34.23
N SER A 588 26.11 -11.16 33.53
CA SER A 588 25.54 -12.46 33.90
C SER A 588 26.34 -13.56 33.22
N GLY A 589 27.39 -14.03 33.87
CA GLY A 589 28.26 -15.09 33.37
C GLY A 589 29.53 -15.25 34.18
N ASN A 590 29.41 -15.50 35.49
CA ASN A 590 30.41 -16.24 36.28
C ASN A 590 29.86 -16.47 37.69
N VAL A 591 29.34 -17.68 37.90
CA VAL A 591 29.12 -18.23 39.24
C VAL A 591 30.37 -19.04 39.58
N PRO A 592 31.10 -18.77 40.69
CA PRO A 592 32.18 -19.64 41.12
C PRO A 592 31.60 -20.91 41.74
N THR A 593 31.99 -22.06 41.22
CA THR A 593 31.72 -23.40 41.78
C THR A 593 32.31 -23.55 43.19
N PRO A 594 31.56 -24.07 44.19
CA PRO A 594 32.13 -24.45 45.47
C PRO A 594 32.77 -25.85 45.39
N VAL A 595 34.02 -25.95 45.85
CA VAL A 595 34.77 -27.19 46.00
C VAL A 595 34.23 -27.96 47.21
N ALA A 596 33.78 -29.20 46.98
CA ALA A 596 33.38 -30.12 48.04
C ALA A 596 34.62 -30.85 48.59
N ASN A 597 34.95 -30.61 49.87
CA ASN A 597 35.81 -31.49 50.65
C ASN A 597 34.99 -32.68 51.14
N GLY A 598 35.36 -33.88 50.70
CA GLY A 598 34.88 -35.13 51.24
C GLY A 598 36.06 -36.06 51.51
N SER A 599 36.34 -36.32 52.78
CA SER A 599 37.21 -37.41 53.21
C SER A 599 36.70 -38.02 54.50
N VAL A 600 36.76 -39.36 54.52
CA VAL A 600 36.69 -40.32 55.63
C VAL A 600 35.30 -40.83 56.03
N GLY A 601 35.15 -42.16 55.92
CA GLY A 601 34.03 -42.95 56.43
C GLY A 601 33.75 -44.16 55.58
#